data_AF-A0A5J6YS53-F1
#
_entry.id   AF-A0A5J6YS53-F1
#
_cell.length_a   1.000
_cell.length_b   1.000
_cell.length_c   1.000
_cell.angle_alpha   90.00
_cell.angle_beta   90.00
_cell.angle_gamma   90.00
#
_symmetry.space_group_name_H-M   'P 1'
#
loop_
_entity.id
_entity.type
_entity.pdbx_description
1 polymer ?
#
loop_
_entity_poly.entity_id
_entity_poly.type
_entity_poly.pdbx_seq_one_letter_code
_entity_poly.pdbx_strand_id
1 'polypeptide(L)'
;MTREAAFSITSLTSEGTAGRLAWSVPAVFGVMGGIQLGLGAWWGAATLLLGVILALRDARPLLAALALLGAALGFGSERLVTGRADPLAPWIGAQVTLSGEWDGQFLTLKDPRARLAVAPKPAVKPGKLVVSGRLVAPDGQRTPGGFNQAAWLRAQGGIFLTTPTAILVAAKVRDSQAEKGLRGWFRRGLTAGLPQREAALMTAIELGDRNDIGREDFAEGYRMLENNS
;
A
#
# COMPACT_ATOMS: atom_id res chain seq x y z
N MET A 1 -27.58 60.75 -45.34
CA MET A 1 -27.73 59.62 -46.27
C MET A 1 -26.60 58.64 -46.00
N THR A 2 -26.99 57.48 -45.50
CA THR A 2 -26.22 56.34 -45.02
C THR A 2 -25.60 55.54 -46.17
N ARG A 3 -24.30 55.17 -46.07
CA ARG A 3 -23.73 54.04 -46.81
C ARG A 3 -22.71 53.28 -45.96
N GLU A 4 -23.21 52.18 -45.41
CA GLU A 4 -22.60 50.84 -45.27
C GLU A 4 -21.09 50.76 -44.99
N ALA A 5 -20.77 50.55 -43.71
CA ALA A 5 -19.55 49.85 -43.32
C ALA A 5 -19.74 48.35 -43.59
N ALA A 6 -19.04 47.84 -44.60
CA ALA A 6 -18.94 46.41 -44.87
C ALA A 6 -18.13 45.74 -43.75
N PHE A 7 -18.84 45.15 -42.79
CA PHE A 7 -18.25 44.31 -41.75
C PHE A 7 -17.97 42.93 -42.35
N SER A 8 -16.76 42.73 -42.88
CA SER A 8 -16.28 41.41 -43.25
C SER A 8 -16.14 40.57 -41.98
N ILE A 9 -17.13 39.74 -41.69
CA ILE A 9 -17.01 38.66 -40.72
C ILE A 9 -16.09 37.63 -41.35
N THR A 10 -14.78 37.79 -41.14
CA THR A 10 -13.82 36.71 -41.31
C THR A 10 -14.23 35.63 -40.32
N SER A 11 -14.95 34.64 -40.83
CA SER A 11 -15.20 33.36 -40.18
C SER A 11 -13.90 32.87 -39.55
N LEU A 12 -13.81 32.95 -38.23
CA LEU A 12 -12.82 32.25 -37.45
C LEU A 12 -13.13 30.77 -37.65
N THR A 13 -12.46 30.17 -38.63
CA THR A 13 -12.31 28.73 -38.72
C THR A 13 -11.75 28.26 -37.39
N SER A 14 -12.63 27.71 -36.56
CA SER A 14 -12.24 26.87 -35.43
C SER A 14 -11.63 25.62 -36.05
N GLU A 15 -10.33 25.70 -36.39
CA GLU A 15 -9.52 24.53 -36.61
C GLU A 15 -9.38 23.84 -35.25
N GLY A 16 -10.33 22.95 -34.98
CA GLY A 16 -10.22 21.94 -33.93
C GLY A 16 -8.96 21.12 -34.19
N THR A 17 -7.83 21.59 -33.65
CA THR A 17 -6.58 20.85 -33.67
C THR A 17 -6.81 19.58 -32.86
N ALA A 18 -6.83 18.45 -33.56
CA ALA A 18 -7.03 17.12 -33.02
C ALA A 18 -6.22 16.87 -31.73
N GLY A 19 -6.86 16.21 -30.76
CA GLY A 19 -6.40 16.08 -29.38
C GLY A 19 -4.97 15.57 -29.25
N ARG A 20 -4.10 16.39 -28.66
CA ARG A 20 -2.74 15.99 -28.30
C ARG A 20 -2.82 15.00 -27.14
N LEU A 21 -2.32 13.78 -27.31
CA LEU A 21 -2.29 12.80 -26.24
C LEU A 21 -1.44 13.35 -25.08
N ALA A 22 -1.99 13.35 -23.86
CA ALA A 22 -1.22 13.76 -22.69
C ALA A 22 -0.08 12.77 -22.44
N TRP A 23 1.13 13.28 -22.23
CA TRP A 23 2.34 12.47 -22.04
C TRP A 23 2.25 11.48 -20.86
N SER A 24 1.37 11.76 -19.89
CA SER A 24 1.09 10.90 -18.75
C SER A 24 0.50 9.56 -19.15
N VAL A 25 -0.31 9.51 -20.21
CA VAL A 25 -1.00 8.28 -20.65
C VAL A 25 -0.01 7.19 -21.07
N PRO A 26 0.88 7.39 -22.06
CA PRO A 26 1.84 6.37 -22.46
C PRO A 26 2.87 6.08 -21.36
N ALA A 27 3.22 7.07 -20.53
CA ALA A 27 4.12 6.87 -19.39
C ALA A 27 3.52 5.91 -18.34
N VAL A 28 2.25 6.07 -17.98
CA VAL A 28 1.56 5.18 -17.03
C VAL A 28 1.46 3.76 -17.59
N PHE A 29 1.10 3.60 -18.86
CA PHE A 29 1.08 2.27 -19.50
C PHE A 29 2.47 1.61 -19.52
N GLY A 30 3.52 2.40 -19.76
CA GLY A 30 4.90 1.98 -19.65
C GLY A 30 5.23 1.44 -18.25
N VAL A 31 4.98 2.24 -17.21
CA VAL A 31 5.23 1.86 -15.81
C VAL A 31 4.45 0.61 -15.41
N MET A 32 3.14 0.57 -15.72
CA MET A 32 2.29 -0.59 -15.40
C MET A 32 2.76 -1.86 -16.11
N GLY A 33 3.11 -1.77 -17.40
CA GLY A 33 3.64 -2.90 -18.17
C GLY A 33 4.97 -3.39 -17.62
N GLY A 34 5.88 -2.47 -17.26
CA GLY A 34 7.16 -2.81 -16.62
C GLY A 34 7.00 -3.54 -15.30
N ILE A 35 6.10 -3.07 -14.43
CA ILE A 35 5.82 -3.73 -13.14
C ILE A 35 5.21 -5.11 -13.37
N GLN A 36 4.23 -5.23 -14.27
CA GLN A 36 3.59 -6.52 -14.57
C GLN A 36 4.58 -7.54 -15.13
N LEU A 37 5.47 -7.11 -16.03
CA LEU A 37 6.54 -7.96 -16.56
C LEU A 37 7.53 -8.36 -15.45
N GLY A 38 7.87 -7.47 -14.53
CA GLY A 38 8.68 -7.78 -13.35
C GLY A 38 8.05 -8.90 -12.51
N LEU A 39 6.73 -8.82 -12.30
CA LEU A 39 5.94 -9.82 -11.59
C LEU A 39 5.75 -11.15 -12.36
N GLY A 40 6.29 -11.28 -13.57
CA GLY A 40 6.13 -12.48 -14.42
C GLY A 40 4.79 -12.57 -15.15
N ALA A 41 3.98 -11.51 -15.14
CA ALA A 41 2.73 -11.46 -15.87
C ALA A 41 2.99 -11.14 -17.35
N TRP A 42 2.83 -12.14 -18.22
CA TRP A 42 3.08 -12.01 -19.67
C TRP A 42 2.21 -10.93 -20.35
N TRP A 43 1.01 -10.66 -19.82
CA TRP A 43 0.12 -9.61 -20.32
C TRP A 43 0.64 -8.19 -20.03
N GLY A 44 1.69 -8.04 -19.20
CA GLY A 44 2.44 -6.80 -19.08
C GLY A 44 3.08 -6.32 -20.38
N ALA A 45 3.38 -7.23 -21.30
CA ALA A 45 3.82 -6.87 -22.65
C ALA A 45 2.70 -6.17 -23.44
N ALA A 46 1.44 -6.61 -23.27
CA ALA A 46 0.31 -6.02 -23.97
C ALA A 46 0.02 -4.59 -23.48
N THR A 47 0.12 -4.35 -22.16
CA THR A 47 -0.07 -3.00 -21.59
C THR A 47 1.04 -2.03 -22.01
N LEU A 48 2.29 -2.49 -22.06
CA LEU A 48 3.41 -1.75 -22.63
C LEU A 48 3.17 -1.41 -24.12
N LEU A 49 2.83 -2.43 -24.92
CA LEU A 49 2.58 -2.26 -26.35
C LEU A 49 1.44 -1.28 -26.61
N LEU A 50 0.38 -1.29 -25.80
CA LEU A 50 -0.70 -0.31 -25.90
C LEU A 50 -0.18 1.12 -25.72
N GLY A 51 0.65 1.38 -24.71
CA GLY A 51 1.28 2.68 -24.48
C GLY A 51 2.17 3.13 -25.65
N VAL A 52 2.95 2.20 -26.21
CA VAL A 52 3.81 2.47 -27.37
C VAL A 52 2.99 2.72 -28.64
N ILE A 53 1.95 1.94 -28.90
CA ILE A 53 1.06 2.11 -30.07
C ILE A 53 0.34 3.46 -30.02
N LEU A 54 -0.15 3.87 -28.84
CA LEU A 54 -0.77 5.18 -28.65
C LEU A 54 0.23 6.32 -28.90
N ALA A 55 1.47 6.18 -28.43
CA ALA A 55 2.54 7.15 -28.68
C ALA A 55 2.96 7.24 -30.16
N LEU A 56 3.02 6.10 -30.86
CA LEU A 56 3.35 6.04 -32.29
C LEU A 56 2.22 6.62 -33.15
N ARG A 57 0.95 6.40 -32.77
CA ARG A 57 -0.21 7.01 -33.45
C ARG A 57 -0.26 8.53 -33.34
N ASP A 58 0.28 9.11 -32.27
CA ASP A 58 0.43 10.56 -32.10
C ASP A 58 1.70 11.11 -32.81
N ALA A 59 2.42 10.27 -33.58
CA ALA A 59 3.66 10.59 -34.29
C ALA A 59 4.77 11.20 -33.42
N ARG A 60 4.77 10.89 -32.11
CA ARG A 60 5.71 11.44 -31.13
C ARG A 60 6.60 10.33 -30.57
N PRO A 61 7.77 10.07 -31.19
CA PRO A 61 8.69 9.03 -30.72
C PRO A 61 9.18 9.28 -29.28
N LEU A 62 9.18 10.54 -28.84
CA LEU A 62 9.53 10.90 -27.46
C LEU A 62 8.54 10.33 -26.43
N LEU A 63 7.25 10.17 -26.80
CA LEU A 63 6.26 9.52 -25.93
C LEU A 63 6.48 8.00 -25.84
N ALA A 64 6.96 7.37 -26.92
CA ALA A 64 7.33 5.95 -26.92
C ALA A 64 8.58 5.73 -26.06
N ALA A 65 9.56 6.63 -26.15
CA ALA A 65 10.73 6.62 -25.27
C ALA A 65 10.33 6.76 -23.79
N LEU A 66 9.37 7.64 -23.46
CA LEU A 66 8.82 7.76 -22.11
C LEU A 66 8.12 6.48 -21.62
N ALA A 67 7.35 5.80 -22.48
CA ALA A 67 6.73 4.53 -22.14
C ALA A 67 7.78 3.44 -21.86
N LEU A 68 8.83 3.35 -22.68
CA LEU A 68 9.93 2.41 -22.47
C LEU A 68 10.73 2.73 -21.19
N LEU A 69 11.00 4.01 -20.94
CA LEU A 69 11.68 4.46 -19.73
C LEU A 69 10.83 4.16 -18.49
N GLY A 70 9.52 4.43 -18.54
CA GLY A 70 8.58 4.06 -17.49
C GLY A 70 8.60 2.55 -17.22
N ALA A 71 8.66 1.72 -18.27
CA ALA A 71 8.75 0.27 -18.12
C ALA A 71 10.07 -0.20 -17.51
N ALA A 72 11.19 0.37 -17.94
CA ALA A 72 12.51 0.08 -17.36
C ALA A 72 12.56 0.46 -15.88
N LEU A 73 12.00 1.62 -15.50
CA LEU A 73 11.88 2.04 -14.10
C LEU A 73 10.95 1.12 -13.31
N GLY A 74 9.79 0.77 -13.86
CA GLY A 74 8.84 -0.15 -13.23
C GLY A 74 9.47 -1.52 -12.96
N PHE A 75 10.08 -2.11 -13.97
CA PHE A 75 10.80 -3.39 -13.88
C PHE A 75 11.98 -3.32 -12.90
N GLY A 76 12.81 -2.28 -13.00
CA GLY A 76 13.94 -2.08 -12.09
C GLY A 76 13.50 -1.92 -10.64
N SER A 77 12.43 -1.17 -10.39
CA SER A 77 11.86 -0.99 -9.05
C SER A 77 11.35 -2.29 -8.45
N GLU A 78 10.67 -3.10 -9.27
CA GLU A 78 10.18 -4.42 -8.87
C GLU A 78 11.35 -5.33 -8.51
N ARG A 79 12.38 -5.41 -9.37
CA ARG A 79 13.57 -6.23 -9.15
C ARG A 79 14.36 -5.82 -7.91
N LEU A 80 14.44 -4.54 -7.61
CA LEU A 80 15.09 -4.05 -6.38
C LEU A 80 14.30 -4.45 -5.13
N VAL A 81 12.97 -4.49 -5.21
CA VAL A 81 12.11 -4.89 -4.10
C VAL A 81 12.13 -6.42 -3.91
N THR A 82 12.07 -7.20 -4.99
CA THR A 82 12.02 -8.67 -4.92
C THR A 82 13.39 -9.31 -4.76
N GLY A 83 14.45 -8.69 -5.26
CA GLY A 83 15.82 -9.20 -5.14
C GLY A 83 16.47 -8.99 -3.77
N ARG A 84 15.79 -8.30 -2.83
CA ARG A 84 16.34 -8.04 -1.50
C ARG A 84 16.30 -9.33 -0.67
N ALA A 85 17.47 -9.83 -0.28
CA ALA A 85 17.57 -11.01 0.59
C ALA A 85 16.77 -10.78 1.88
N ASP A 86 15.91 -11.73 2.22
CA ASP A 86 15.13 -11.67 3.45
C ASP A 86 16.04 -11.98 4.64
N PRO A 87 16.32 -11.02 5.53
CA PRO A 87 17.18 -11.26 6.68
C PRO A 87 16.55 -12.27 7.63
N LEU A 88 15.21 -12.44 7.62
CA LEU A 88 14.51 -13.36 8.51
C LEU A 88 14.47 -14.80 7.99
N ALA A 89 14.90 -15.05 6.74
CA ALA A 89 14.86 -16.36 6.11
C ALA A 89 15.51 -17.48 6.95
N PRO A 90 16.67 -17.28 7.63
CA PRO A 90 17.29 -18.32 8.45
C PRO A 90 16.47 -18.72 9.69
N TRP A 91 15.57 -17.86 10.16
CA TRP A 91 14.77 -18.10 11.37
C TRP A 91 13.32 -18.49 11.06
N ILE A 92 12.97 -18.70 9.79
CA ILE A 92 11.65 -19.22 9.41
C ILE A 92 11.48 -20.62 10.01
N GLY A 93 10.37 -20.83 10.70
CA GLY A 93 10.04 -22.05 11.46
C GLY A 93 10.52 -22.02 12.91
N ALA A 94 11.41 -21.11 13.29
CA ALA A 94 11.95 -21.04 14.64
C ALA A 94 11.02 -20.30 15.62
N GLN A 95 11.08 -20.68 16.89
CA GLN A 95 10.48 -19.92 17.98
C GLN A 95 11.44 -18.78 18.36
N VAL A 96 10.98 -17.54 18.24
CA VAL A 96 11.80 -16.35 18.46
C VAL A 96 11.13 -15.39 19.43
N THR A 97 11.94 -14.55 20.07
CA THR A 97 11.48 -13.38 20.82
C THR A 97 12.04 -12.14 20.13
N LEU A 98 11.16 -11.27 19.68
CA LEU A 98 11.50 -10.11 18.85
C LEU A 98 11.10 -8.83 19.58
N SER A 99 11.93 -7.81 19.44
CA SER A 99 11.67 -6.46 19.96
C SER A 99 11.70 -5.47 18.81
N GLY A 100 10.69 -4.60 18.73
CA GLY A 100 10.58 -3.63 17.65
C GLY A 100 9.56 -2.55 17.93
N GLU A 101 9.30 -1.74 16.90
CA GLU A 101 8.27 -0.70 16.91
C GLU A 101 7.00 -1.24 16.26
N TRP A 102 5.92 -1.25 17.02
CA TRP A 102 4.57 -1.62 16.60
C TRP A 102 3.83 -0.38 16.12
N ASP A 103 3.38 -0.39 14.87
CA ASP A 103 2.63 0.72 14.26
C ASP A 103 1.11 0.55 14.36
N GLY A 104 0.63 -0.54 14.96
CA GLY A 104 -0.80 -0.89 15.01
C GLY A 104 -1.22 -1.97 14.00
N GLN A 105 -0.35 -2.32 13.05
CA GLN A 105 -0.60 -3.35 12.03
C GLN A 105 0.59 -4.29 11.83
N PHE A 106 1.82 -3.77 11.87
CA PHE A 106 3.07 -4.47 11.66
C PHE A 106 4.09 -4.14 12.76
N LEU A 107 4.98 -5.10 13.00
CA LEU A 107 6.14 -4.92 13.85
C LEU A 107 7.37 -4.62 12.97
N THR A 108 8.03 -3.50 13.24
CA THR A 108 9.27 -3.10 12.56
C THR A 108 10.45 -3.36 13.50
N LEU A 109 11.35 -4.25 13.08
CA LEU A 109 12.59 -4.59 13.75
C LEU A 109 13.70 -3.64 13.26
N LYS A 110 14.58 -3.25 14.18
CA LYS A 110 15.78 -2.44 13.85
C LYS A 110 16.98 -3.32 13.51
N ASP A 111 17.14 -4.43 14.23
CA ASP A 111 18.23 -5.37 14.04
C ASP A 111 17.73 -6.83 14.20
N PRO A 112 17.67 -7.63 13.12
CA PRO A 112 17.86 -7.21 11.73
C PRO A 112 16.73 -6.27 11.26
N ARG A 113 17.03 -5.39 10.29
CA ARG A 113 16.02 -4.46 9.76
C ARG A 113 14.98 -5.20 8.91
N ALA A 114 13.85 -5.53 9.52
CA ALA A 114 12.77 -6.27 8.89
C ALA A 114 11.40 -5.78 9.39
N ARG A 115 10.36 -5.98 8.58
CA ARG A 115 8.97 -5.71 8.96
C ARG A 115 8.21 -7.04 8.91
N LEU A 116 7.33 -7.28 9.88
CA LEU A 116 6.59 -8.54 9.95
C LEU A 116 5.17 -8.32 10.46
N ALA A 117 4.26 -9.19 10.04
CA ALA A 117 2.90 -9.22 10.58
C ALA A 117 2.87 -10.06 11.86
N VAL A 118 2.03 -9.69 12.81
CA VAL A 118 1.90 -10.39 14.10
C VAL A 118 0.51 -11.02 14.20
N ALA A 119 0.45 -12.32 14.48
CA ALA A 119 -0.79 -13.10 14.58
C ALA A 119 -0.81 -13.95 15.88
N PRO A 120 -1.85 -13.86 16.72
CA PRO A 120 -2.98 -12.93 16.62
C PRO A 120 -2.55 -11.47 16.78
N LYS A 121 -3.37 -10.55 16.24
CA LYS A 121 -3.08 -9.11 16.29
C LYS A 121 -3.01 -8.64 17.76
N PRO A 122 -1.88 -8.07 18.21
CA PRO A 122 -1.77 -7.56 19.58
C PRO A 122 -2.76 -6.43 19.86
N ALA A 123 -3.50 -6.51 20.96
CA ALA A 123 -4.40 -5.45 21.44
C ALA A 123 -3.65 -4.34 22.20
N VAL A 124 -2.43 -4.01 21.79
CA VAL A 124 -1.59 -2.98 22.43
C VAL A 124 -1.50 -1.74 21.55
N LYS A 125 -1.37 -0.58 22.20
CA LYS A 125 -1.21 0.71 21.51
C LYS A 125 0.10 0.74 20.72
N PRO A 126 0.18 1.52 19.63
CA PRO A 126 1.44 1.74 18.91
C PRO A 126 2.57 2.21 19.84
N GLY A 127 3.77 1.72 19.60
CA GLY A 127 4.93 1.93 20.47
C GLY A 127 5.94 0.79 20.42
N LYS A 128 6.81 0.68 21.42
CA LYS A 128 7.75 -0.44 21.50
C LYS A 128 7.03 -1.71 21.95
N LEU A 129 7.25 -2.80 21.23
CA LEU A 129 6.62 -4.09 21.50
C LEU A 129 7.68 -5.19 21.55
N VAL A 130 7.64 -5.99 22.61
CA VAL A 130 8.38 -7.24 22.74
C VAL A 130 7.40 -8.39 22.66
N VAL A 131 7.56 -9.24 21.65
CA VAL A 131 6.64 -10.33 21.34
C VAL A 131 7.42 -11.61 21.07
N SER A 132 6.92 -12.72 21.60
CA SER A 132 7.47 -14.06 21.31
C SER A 132 6.48 -14.87 20.51
N GLY A 133 6.95 -15.64 19.54
CA GLY A 133 6.11 -16.46 18.66
C GLY A 133 6.96 -17.32 17.73
N ARG A 134 6.31 -17.99 16.78
CA ARG A 134 6.99 -18.73 15.72
C ARG A 134 7.00 -17.91 14.44
N LEU A 135 8.17 -17.72 13.83
CA LEU A 135 8.25 -17.12 12.50
C LEU A 135 7.80 -18.13 11.45
N VAL A 136 6.92 -17.71 10.55
CA VAL A 136 6.40 -18.53 9.45
C VAL A 136 6.50 -17.72 8.16
N ALA A 137 6.84 -18.40 7.07
CA ALA A 137 6.81 -17.79 5.74
C ALA A 137 5.36 -17.46 5.34
N PRO A 138 5.13 -16.36 4.62
CA PRO A 138 3.78 -15.97 4.22
C PRO A 138 3.24 -16.95 3.19
N ASP A 139 1.97 -17.32 3.36
CA ASP A 139 1.34 -18.29 2.48
C ASP A 139 1.07 -17.70 1.08
N GLY A 140 1.43 -18.47 0.06
CA GLY A 140 1.01 -18.20 -1.31
C GLY A 140 -0.46 -18.51 -1.55
N GLN A 141 -0.96 -18.20 -2.75
CA GLN A 141 -2.30 -18.61 -3.15
C GLN A 141 -2.36 -20.13 -3.26
N ARG A 142 -3.12 -20.79 -2.37
CA ARG A 142 -3.30 -22.25 -2.37
C ARG A 142 -4.51 -22.70 -3.21
N THR A 143 -5.53 -21.85 -3.33
CA THR A 143 -6.75 -22.13 -4.09
C THR A 143 -6.97 -21.04 -5.16
N PRO A 144 -7.43 -21.39 -6.37
CA PRO A 144 -7.83 -20.40 -7.37
C PRO A 144 -8.89 -19.45 -6.79
N GLY A 145 -8.65 -18.14 -6.88
CA GLY A 145 -9.51 -17.12 -6.26
C GLY A 145 -9.35 -16.95 -4.73
N GLY A 146 -8.52 -17.78 -4.09
CA GLY A 146 -8.20 -17.67 -2.67
C GLY A 146 -7.26 -16.50 -2.37
N PHE A 147 -7.22 -16.11 -1.09
CA PHE A 147 -6.36 -15.03 -0.62
C PHE A 147 -4.87 -15.38 -0.76
N ASN A 148 -4.10 -14.46 -1.33
CA ASN A 148 -2.65 -14.59 -1.45
C ASN A 148 -1.98 -13.70 -0.40
N GLN A 149 -1.63 -14.29 0.74
CA GLN A 149 -1.06 -13.55 1.86
C GLN A 149 0.32 -12.98 1.53
N ALA A 150 1.14 -13.72 0.79
CA ALA A 150 2.44 -13.26 0.32
C ALA A 150 2.31 -12.06 -0.63
N ALA A 151 1.32 -12.05 -1.54
CA ALA A 151 1.08 -10.92 -2.44
C ALA A 151 0.51 -9.70 -1.68
N TRP A 152 -0.39 -9.94 -0.73
CA TRP A 152 -0.93 -8.87 0.11
C TRP A 152 0.17 -8.21 0.95
N LEU A 153 1.04 -8.99 1.61
CA LEU A 153 2.17 -8.45 2.37
C LEU A 153 3.16 -7.69 1.46
N ARG A 154 3.42 -8.19 0.25
CA ARG A 154 4.24 -7.48 -0.74
C ARG A 154 3.65 -6.13 -1.13
N ALA A 155 2.33 -6.05 -1.29
CA ALA A 155 1.64 -4.80 -1.59
C ALA A 155 1.68 -3.78 -0.44
N GLN A 156 1.99 -4.22 0.80
CA GLN A 156 2.17 -3.33 1.97
C GLN A 156 3.62 -2.85 2.12
N GLY A 157 4.53 -3.38 1.31
CA GLY A 157 5.88 -2.85 1.12
C GLY A 157 5.91 -1.73 0.09
N GLY A 158 7.06 -1.06 -0.03
CA GLY A 158 7.27 -0.06 -1.06
C GLY A 158 8.76 0.16 -1.31
N ILE A 159 9.10 1.02 -2.26
CA ILE A 159 10.51 1.33 -2.58
C ILE A 159 11.25 1.86 -1.34
N PHE A 160 10.57 2.62 -0.49
CA PHE A 160 11.11 3.22 0.73
C PHE A 160 10.77 2.45 2.03
N LEU A 161 9.86 1.47 1.96
CA LEU A 161 9.34 0.73 3.11
C LEU A 161 9.75 -0.74 2.98
N THR A 162 10.43 -1.26 4.01
CA THR A 162 10.79 -2.68 4.06
C THR A 162 9.55 -3.54 3.88
N THR A 163 9.60 -4.38 2.84
CA THR A 163 8.50 -5.28 2.50
C THR A 163 8.39 -6.32 3.60
N PRO A 164 7.19 -6.56 4.16
CA PRO A 164 7.05 -7.57 5.18
C PRO A 164 7.17 -8.98 4.57
N THR A 165 8.19 -9.72 5.00
CA THR A 165 8.58 -11.02 4.45
C THR A 165 8.20 -12.20 5.33
N ALA A 166 7.81 -11.96 6.59
CA ALA A 166 7.51 -13.01 7.56
C ALA A 166 6.29 -12.69 8.43
N ILE A 167 5.72 -13.72 9.04
CA ILE A 167 4.60 -13.64 9.96
C ILE A 167 5.00 -14.28 11.27
N LEU A 168 4.83 -13.56 12.38
CA LEU A 168 5.02 -14.10 13.72
C LEU A 168 3.68 -14.66 14.21
N VAL A 169 3.54 -15.98 14.19
CA VAL A 169 2.34 -16.73 14.58
C VAL A 169 2.42 -17.15 16.04
N ALA A 170 1.26 -17.36 16.67
CA ALA A 170 1.13 -17.66 18.10
C ALA A 170 1.83 -16.60 18.98
N ALA A 171 1.75 -15.35 18.54
CA ALA A 171 2.37 -14.21 19.17
C ALA A 171 1.83 -14.00 20.60
N LYS A 172 2.74 -14.03 21.58
CA LYS A 172 2.49 -13.65 22.97
C LYS A 172 3.28 -12.38 23.29
N VAL A 173 2.56 -11.33 23.67
CA VAL A 173 3.16 -10.07 24.13
C VAL A 173 3.85 -10.33 25.46
N ARG A 174 5.15 -10.01 25.54
CA ARG A 174 5.94 -10.11 26.78
C ARG A 174 6.07 -8.76 27.46
N ASP A 175 6.25 -7.69 26.67
CA ASP A 175 6.35 -6.32 27.17
C ASP A 175 5.82 -5.36 26.10
N SER A 176 5.22 -4.25 26.52
CA SER A 176 4.73 -3.20 25.62
C SER A 176 4.90 -1.84 26.27
N GLN A 177 5.58 -0.93 25.57
CA GLN A 177 5.72 0.47 25.99
C GLN A 177 5.04 1.36 24.95
N ALA A 178 3.93 1.98 25.35
CA ALA A 178 3.23 2.93 24.50
C ALA A 178 4.14 4.12 24.16
N GLU A 179 4.03 4.62 22.93
CA GLU A 179 4.84 5.74 22.46
C GLU A 179 4.59 7.01 23.30
N LYS A 180 5.66 7.59 23.85
CA LYS A 180 5.60 8.83 24.65
C LYS A 180 5.70 10.13 23.81
N GLY A 181 5.66 10.03 22.48
CA GLY A 181 5.87 11.16 21.55
C GLY A 181 4.67 12.10 21.34
N LEU A 182 4.85 13.09 20.45
CA LEU A 182 3.86 14.12 20.07
C LEU A 182 2.49 13.54 19.65
N ARG A 183 2.45 12.40 18.97
CA ARG A 183 1.19 11.69 18.64
C ARG A 183 0.47 11.16 19.86
N GLY A 184 1.21 10.70 20.88
CA GLY A 184 0.65 10.28 22.16
C GLY A 184 0.13 11.48 22.97
N TRP A 185 0.79 12.64 22.89
CA TRP A 185 0.28 13.89 23.45
C TRP A 185 -0.98 14.38 22.71
N PHE A 186 -0.98 14.33 21.38
CA PHE A 186 -2.13 14.75 20.55
C PHE A 186 -3.35 13.86 20.75
N ARG A 187 -3.19 12.52 20.78
CA ARG A 187 -4.29 11.60 21.17
C ARG A 187 -4.78 11.88 22.58
N ARG A 188 -3.88 12.14 23.55
CA ARG A 188 -4.28 12.50 24.92
C ARG A 188 -5.06 13.81 24.96
N GLY A 189 -4.67 14.81 24.15
CA GLY A 189 -5.38 16.08 24.00
C GLY A 189 -6.76 15.94 23.34
N LEU A 190 -6.87 15.09 22.31
CA LEU A 190 -8.15 14.76 21.65
C LEU A 190 -9.10 13.97 22.55
N THR A 191 -8.58 13.10 23.42
CA THR A 191 -9.41 12.32 24.36
C THR A 191 -9.71 13.05 25.67
N ALA A 192 -9.06 14.19 25.93
CA ALA A 192 -9.27 14.95 27.16
C ALA A 192 -10.58 15.74 27.07
N GLY A 193 -11.67 15.14 27.56
CA GLY A 193 -12.98 15.79 27.68
C GLY A 193 -14.10 15.21 26.80
N LEU A 194 -13.83 14.15 26.03
CA LEU A 194 -14.84 13.49 25.19
C LEU A 194 -15.20 12.08 25.72
N PRO A 195 -16.49 11.71 25.73
CA PRO A 195 -16.93 10.33 25.90
C PRO A 195 -16.23 9.36 24.94
N GLN A 196 -15.91 8.17 25.43
CA GLN A 196 -15.04 7.17 24.78
C GLN A 196 -15.42 6.85 23.32
N ARG A 197 -16.72 6.86 23.02
CA ARG A 197 -17.30 6.53 21.71
C ARG A 197 -17.09 7.64 20.66
N GLU A 198 -17.17 8.90 21.09
CA GLU A 198 -17.00 10.07 20.23
C GLU A 198 -15.53 10.33 19.93
N ALA A 199 -14.63 10.07 20.88
CA ALA A 199 -13.19 10.13 20.66
C ALA A 199 -12.68 9.09 19.65
N ALA A 200 -13.27 7.89 19.64
CA ALA A 200 -12.96 6.85 18.66
C ALA A 200 -13.39 7.24 17.24
N LEU A 201 -14.60 7.80 17.10
CA LEU A 201 -15.13 8.34 15.85
C LEU A 201 -14.30 9.51 15.32
N MET A 202 -13.95 10.47 16.17
CA MET A 202 -13.16 11.64 15.80
C MET A 202 -11.73 11.24 15.40
N THR A 203 -11.12 10.29 16.11
CA THR A 203 -9.81 9.72 15.73
C THR A 203 -9.87 8.97 14.41
N ALA A 204 -10.94 8.19 14.16
CA ALA A 204 -11.09 7.46 12.91
C ALA A 204 -11.31 8.37 11.70
N ILE A 205 -12.02 9.50 11.89
CA ILE A 205 -12.28 10.49 10.84
C ILE A 205 -11.04 11.36 10.56
N GLU A 206 -10.31 11.80 11.59
CA GLU A 206 -9.16 12.70 11.43
C GLU A 206 -7.85 11.98 11.08
N LEU A 207 -7.60 10.78 11.62
CA LEU A 207 -6.38 10.01 11.34
C LEU A 207 -6.55 8.95 10.24
N GLY A 208 -7.77 8.68 9.78
CA GLY A 208 -8.05 7.61 8.82
C GLY A 208 -7.71 6.20 9.34
N ASP A 209 -7.53 6.06 10.66
CA ASP A 209 -7.16 4.79 11.28
C ASP A 209 -8.40 3.91 11.49
N ARG A 210 -8.74 3.13 10.46
CA ARG A 210 -9.89 2.20 10.46
C ARG A 210 -9.68 0.97 11.37
N ASN A 211 -8.51 0.82 12.01
CA ASN A 211 -8.18 -0.38 12.79
C ASN A 211 -8.92 -0.49 14.13
N ASP A 212 -9.51 0.59 14.63
CA ASP A 212 -10.20 0.63 15.94
C ASP A 212 -11.72 0.38 15.82
N ILE A 213 -12.33 0.55 14.64
CA ILE A 213 -13.80 0.41 14.45
C ILE A 213 -14.25 -1.05 14.60
N GLY A 214 -13.45 -2.02 14.17
CA GLY A 214 -13.77 -3.45 14.29
C GLY A 214 -13.47 -4.06 15.66
N ARG A 215 -13.29 -3.28 16.73
CA ARG A 215 -12.93 -3.82 18.06
C ARG A 215 -14.10 -4.01 19.02
N GLU A 216 -15.21 -3.30 18.83
CA GLU A 216 -16.36 -3.40 19.74
C GLU A 216 -17.33 -4.52 19.29
N ASP A 217 -17.62 -4.63 17.99
CA ASP A 217 -18.59 -5.60 17.46
C ASP A 217 -18.20 -7.09 17.64
N PHE A 218 -16.89 -7.41 17.69
CA PHE A 218 -16.45 -8.80 17.86
C PHE A 218 -16.39 -9.26 19.33
N ALA A 219 -16.31 -8.32 20.28
CA ALA A 219 -16.34 -8.66 21.71
C ALA A 219 -17.76 -8.97 22.20
N GLU A 220 -18.79 -8.33 21.61
CA GLU A 220 -20.20 -8.65 21.87
C GLU A 220 -20.64 -9.96 21.23
N GLY A 221 -20.11 -10.31 20.04
CA GLY A 221 -20.43 -11.57 19.37
C GLY A 221 -19.98 -12.83 20.11
N TYR A 222 -18.89 -12.78 20.88
CA TYR A 222 -18.43 -13.91 21.70
C TYR A 222 -19.22 -14.06 23.02
N ARG A 223 -19.76 -12.96 23.57
CA ARG A 223 -20.54 -13.02 24.81
C ARG A 223 -21.95 -13.60 24.65
N MET A 224 -22.50 -13.63 23.43
CA MET A 224 -23.82 -14.22 23.19
C MET A 224 -23.81 -15.76 23.06
N LEU A 225 -22.64 -16.37 22.87
CA LEU A 225 -22.52 -17.84 22.79
C LEU A 225 -22.27 -18.51 24.14
N GLU A 226 -21.80 -17.77 25.15
CA GLU A 226 -21.49 -18.33 26.48
C GLU A 226 -22.68 -18.27 27.46
N ASN A 227 -23.76 -17.59 27.08
CA ASN A 227 -24.96 -17.45 27.93
C ASN A 227 -26.10 -18.40 27.52
N ASN A 228 -25.83 -19.40 26.67
CA ASN A 228 -26.85 -20.31 26.14
C ASN A 228 -26.41 -21.78 26.05
N SER A 229 -25.54 -22.22 26.97
CA SER A 229 -25.26 -23.65 27.19
C SER A 229 -25.04 -23.96 28.66
#